data_AF-E1F501-F1
#
_entry.id   AF-E1F501-F1
#
_cell.length_a   1.000
_cell.length_b   1.000
_cell.length_c   1.000
_cell.angle_alpha   90.00
_cell.angle_beta   90.00
_cell.angle_gamma   90.00
#
_symmetry.space_group_name_H-M   'P 1'
#
loop_
_entity.id
_entity.type
_entity.pdbx_description
1 polymer ?
#
loop_
_entity_poly.entity_id
_entity_poly.type
_entity_poly.pdbx_seq_one_letter_code
_entity_poly.pdbx_strand_id
1 'polypeptide(L)'
;MVKETEFYDLLGVSPSADPQTIKKAYYKLAQKYHPDKPTGDEELFKKIGRAYEVLSDPTKRENYDNYGEKGIEGQPMSGSPFDIFSMFTGGGRSSNRGPKQCQPIGQEVSCTLEELYTGKRTSVSVKRQRQCSQCNGVGGKTADAIKKCPDCKGNGVVVITQQMGPMITQRQTTCKSCSGTGERITDPSLICPKCKGKRVMVDTAKIDVHIEPGAFDGFQIPHYGEGDWAPDCTAGDLVIVVKQAPHKIYTRKEADLFMTKDISLEESLCGFSYTFTHLNKEKVTIYVPPNEPVRQGKVLACEGLGMPVQGLSHETGTLFITFNVVEPKLLTEEQRMKIMDILATPATRQSIEQAKTLKHDGVTTFHLTYKDPNIRTKAQATGSRNAYDTGRGDDDEMQSGGGAQCQAM
;
A
#
# COMPACT_ATOMS: atom_id res chain seq x y z
N MET A 1 47.07 6.63 -33.01
CA MET A 1 46.96 7.87 -32.22
C MET A 1 45.56 8.38 -32.41
N VAL A 2 44.88 8.78 -31.34
CA VAL A 2 43.51 9.29 -31.38
C VAL A 2 43.52 10.68 -32.00
N LYS A 3 42.56 10.96 -32.90
CA LYS A 3 42.48 12.22 -33.63
C LYS A 3 42.04 13.41 -32.76
N GLU A 4 41.14 13.18 -31.80
CA GLU A 4 40.63 14.19 -30.85
C GLU A 4 40.51 13.59 -29.45
N THR A 5 40.92 14.32 -28.41
CA THR A 5 40.89 13.82 -27.01
C THR A 5 39.74 14.35 -26.18
N GLU A 6 38.88 15.21 -26.74
CA GLU A 6 37.89 15.98 -25.99
C GLU A 6 36.92 15.12 -25.15
N PHE A 7 36.44 13.99 -25.67
CA PHE A 7 35.57 13.09 -24.90
C PHE A 7 36.31 12.34 -23.79
N TYR A 8 37.59 12.05 -23.99
CA TYR A 8 38.46 11.44 -22.97
C TYR A 8 38.78 12.44 -21.86
N ASP A 9 39.06 13.69 -22.24
CA ASP A 9 39.34 14.79 -21.32
C ASP A 9 38.10 15.16 -20.49
N LEU A 10 36.90 15.16 -21.09
CA LEU A 10 35.63 15.38 -20.40
C LEU A 10 35.31 14.31 -19.34
N LEU A 11 35.65 13.04 -19.62
CA LEU A 11 35.50 11.95 -18.65
C LEU A 11 36.69 11.83 -17.69
N GLY A 12 37.80 12.54 -17.94
CA GLY A 12 39.02 12.47 -17.16
C GLY A 12 39.72 11.11 -17.23
N VAL A 13 39.66 10.45 -18.39
CA VAL A 13 40.23 9.11 -18.60
C VAL A 13 41.20 9.11 -19.78
N SER A 14 42.20 8.23 -19.75
CA SER A 14 43.15 8.07 -20.86
C SER A 14 42.46 7.55 -22.13
N PRO A 15 42.92 7.92 -23.35
CA PRO A 15 42.49 7.29 -24.60
C PRO A 15 42.69 5.76 -24.63
N SER A 16 43.60 5.23 -23.81
CA SER A 16 43.85 3.79 -23.64
C SER A 16 42.97 3.14 -22.55
N ALA A 17 42.01 3.85 -21.96
CA ALA A 17 41.20 3.36 -20.85
C ALA A 17 40.29 2.21 -21.28
N ASP A 18 40.17 1.19 -20.42
CA ASP A 18 39.25 0.09 -20.61
C ASP A 18 37.78 0.52 -20.43
N PRO A 19 36.81 -0.21 -21.01
CA PRO A 19 35.39 0.14 -20.92
C PRO A 19 34.86 0.25 -19.48
N GLN A 20 35.43 -0.50 -18.53
CA GLN A 20 34.97 -0.42 -17.13
C GLN A 20 35.44 0.87 -16.46
N THR A 21 36.66 1.33 -16.77
CA THR A 21 37.19 2.62 -16.29
C THR A 21 36.38 3.79 -16.84
N ILE A 22 36.02 3.77 -18.13
CA ILE A 22 35.16 4.78 -18.77
C ILE A 22 33.78 4.82 -18.08
N LYS A 23 33.18 3.66 -17.82
CA LYS A 23 31.91 3.55 -17.11
C LYS A 23 31.99 4.10 -15.69
N LYS A 24 33.02 3.75 -14.92
CA LYS A 24 33.22 4.24 -13.55
C LYS A 24 33.40 5.76 -13.51
N ALA A 25 34.16 6.32 -14.45
CA ALA A 25 34.35 7.77 -14.57
C ALA A 25 33.04 8.50 -14.87
N TYR A 26 32.26 7.98 -15.83
CA TYR A 26 30.93 8.50 -16.14
C TYR A 26 30.00 8.52 -14.92
N TYR A 27 29.86 7.41 -14.18
CA TYR A 27 28.99 7.38 -12.99
C TYR A 27 29.40 8.40 -11.94
N LYS A 28 30.70 8.56 -11.70
CA LYS A 28 31.23 9.53 -10.73
C LYS A 28 30.89 10.97 -11.13
N LEU A 29 31.01 11.30 -12.41
CA LEU A 29 30.71 12.63 -12.95
C LEU A 29 29.20 12.89 -13.07
N ALA A 30 28.43 11.93 -13.56
CA ALA A 30 26.97 12.00 -13.64
C ALA A 30 26.33 12.19 -12.26
N GLN A 31 26.84 11.52 -11.23
CA GLN A 31 26.37 11.70 -9.86
C GLN A 31 26.80 13.05 -9.26
N LYS A 32 27.85 13.69 -9.77
CA LYS A 32 28.33 14.99 -9.29
C LYS A 32 27.59 16.16 -9.96
N TYR A 33 27.33 16.05 -11.26
CA TYR A 33 26.73 17.10 -12.08
C TYR A 33 25.24 16.88 -12.38
N HIS A 34 24.58 15.95 -11.67
CA HIS A 34 23.14 15.72 -11.81
C HIS A 34 22.32 17.00 -11.56
N PRO A 35 21.30 17.33 -12.39
CA PRO A 35 20.54 18.58 -12.28
C PRO A 35 19.83 18.76 -10.93
N ASP A 36 19.47 17.66 -10.27
CA ASP A 36 18.82 17.70 -8.94
C ASP A 36 19.79 17.96 -7.77
N LYS A 37 21.09 18.12 -8.04
CA LYS A 37 22.10 18.39 -7.00
C LYS A 37 22.50 19.86 -6.97
N PRO A 38 22.94 20.38 -5.80
CA PRO A 38 23.42 21.76 -5.69
C PRO A 38 24.67 22.05 -6.54
N THR A 39 25.40 21.01 -6.96
CA THR A 39 26.53 21.08 -7.90
C THR A 39 26.15 20.74 -9.35
N GLY A 40 24.84 20.69 -9.64
CA GLY A 40 24.29 20.33 -10.93
C GLY A 40 24.56 21.37 -12.01
N ASP A 41 24.97 20.89 -13.18
CA ASP A 41 25.14 21.70 -14.38
C ASP A 41 24.60 20.89 -15.56
N GLU A 42 23.47 21.33 -16.11
CA GLU A 42 22.74 20.64 -17.17
C GLU A 42 23.54 20.56 -18.47
N GLU A 43 24.34 21.58 -18.79
CA GLU A 43 25.16 21.59 -20.01
C GLU A 43 26.34 20.64 -19.89
N LEU A 44 27.02 20.63 -18.74
CA LEU A 44 28.09 19.67 -18.47
C LEU A 44 27.54 18.25 -18.42
N PHE A 45 26.38 18.02 -17.82
CA PHE A 45 25.75 16.70 -17.78
C PHE A 45 25.43 16.17 -19.17
N LYS A 46 24.90 17.01 -20.07
CA LYS A 46 24.66 16.65 -21.49
C LYS A 46 25.96 16.30 -22.22
N LYS A 47 27.04 17.07 -22.01
CA LYS A 47 28.36 16.80 -22.62
C LYS A 47 28.97 15.50 -22.10
N ILE A 48 28.88 15.23 -20.80
CA ILE A 48 29.34 13.99 -20.17
C ILE A 48 28.55 12.77 -20.68
N GLY A 49 27.23 12.93 -20.84
CA GLY A 49 26.36 11.91 -21.44
C GLY A 49 26.78 11.57 -22.87
N ARG A 50 27.00 12.59 -23.71
CA ARG A 50 27.45 12.43 -25.10
C ARG A 50 28.81 11.73 -25.18
N ALA A 51 29.77 12.13 -24.34
CA ALA A 51 31.09 11.50 -24.29
C ALA A 51 30.99 10.00 -23.94
N TYR A 52 30.16 9.65 -22.94
CA TYR A 52 29.97 8.25 -22.57
C TYR A 52 29.26 7.43 -23.66
N GLU A 53 28.26 7.99 -24.34
CA GLU A 53 27.55 7.28 -25.42
C GLU A 53 28.52 6.87 -26.54
N VAL A 54 29.43 7.76 -26.92
CA VAL A 54 30.43 7.51 -27.96
C VAL A 54 31.50 6.54 -27.48
N LEU A 55 32.02 6.73 -26.26
CA LEU A 55 33.14 5.94 -25.73
C LEU A 55 32.74 4.56 -25.16
N SER A 56 31.46 4.33 -24.90
CA SER A 56 30.96 3.05 -24.37
C SER A 56 30.74 1.97 -25.44
N ASP A 57 30.42 2.35 -26.68
CA ASP A 57 30.29 1.42 -27.81
C ASP A 57 31.64 1.27 -28.52
N PRO A 58 32.18 0.04 -28.66
CA PRO A 58 33.47 -0.19 -29.33
C PRO A 58 33.55 0.38 -30.75
N THR A 59 32.44 0.32 -31.50
CA THR A 59 32.35 0.77 -32.89
C THR A 59 32.32 2.29 -32.97
N LYS A 60 31.56 2.95 -32.08
CA LYS A 60 31.50 4.42 -32.02
C LYS A 60 32.81 5.00 -31.52
N ARG A 61 33.45 4.34 -30.54
CA ARG A 61 34.77 4.71 -30.02
C ARG A 61 35.83 4.62 -31.12
N GLU A 62 35.88 3.54 -31.88
CA GLU A 62 36.81 3.39 -33.00
C GLU A 62 36.59 4.46 -34.08
N ASN A 63 35.34 4.78 -34.39
CA ASN A 63 35.01 5.87 -35.33
C ASN A 63 35.44 7.24 -34.81
N TYR A 64 35.24 7.52 -33.52
CA TYR A 64 35.73 8.74 -32.87
C TYR A 64 37.27 8.81 -32.90
N ASP A 65 37.93 7.70 -32.56
CA ASP A 65 39.39 7.62 -32.48
C ASP A 65 40.04 7.90 -33.84
N ASN A 66 39.42 7.42 -34.92
CA ASN A 66 39.92 7.56 -36.28
C ASN A 66 39.51 8.89 -36.96
N TYR A 67 38.29 9.40 -36.71
CA TYR A 67 37.71 10.49 -37.48
C TYR A 67 37.37 11.76 -36.68
N GLY A 68 37.43 11.72 -35.35
CA GLY A 68 37.02 12.82 -34.47
C GLY A 68 35.50 12.95 -34.40
N GLU A 69 35.00 14.06 -33.87
CA GLU A 69 33.57 14.34 -33.70
C GLU A 69 32.80 14.28 -35.04
N LYS A 70 33.44 14.67 -36.14
CA LYS A 70 32.90 14.58 -37.51
C LYS A 70 32.58 13.16 -37.98
N GLY A 71 33.18 12.14 -37.36
CA GLY A 71 32.88 10.73 -37.62
C GLY A 71 31.55 10.25 -37.04
N ILE A 72 30.93 11.05 -36.17
CA ILE A 72 29.72 10.71 -35.40
C ILE A 72 28.51 11.53 -35.87
N GLU A 73 28.72 12.71 -36.45
CA GLU A 73 27.66 13.61 -36.95
C GLU A 73 26.78 13.03 -38.07
N GLY A 74 27.16 11.92 -38.70
CA GLY A 74 26.41 11.27 -39.79
C GLY A 74 25.48 10.12 -39.37
N GLN A 75 25.48 9.71 -38.10
CA GLN A 75 24.55 8.69 -37.61
C GLN A 75 23.31 9.35 -36.97
N PRO A 76 22.07 8.90 -37.28
CA PRO A 76 20.89 9.45 -36.66
C PRO A 76 20.91 9.19 -35.16
N MET A 77 21.19 10.24 -34.38
CA MET A 77 21.13 10.25 -32.92
C MET A 77 19.68 10.02 -32.49
N SER A 78 19.38 8.79 -32.08
CA SER A 78 18.08 8.44 -31.51
C SER A 78 18.03 8.86 -30.05
N GLY A 79 17.27 9.92 -29.77
CA GLY A 79 16.75 10.19 -28.43
C GLY A 79 17.56 11.16 -27.58
N SER A 80 16.84 11.88 -26.73
CA SER A 80 17.38 12.75 -25.69
C SER A 80 18.37 11.98 -24.78
N PRO A 81 19.42 12.61 -24.23
CA PRO A 81 20.26 11.99 -23.20
C PRO A 81 19.47 11.48 -21.98
N PHE A 82 18.28 12.05 -21.73
CA PHE A 82 17.32 11.57 -20.74
C PHE A 82 16.60 10.26 -21.17
N ASP A 83 16.40 10.03 -22.47
CA ASP A 83 15.78 8.82 -23.01
C ASP A 83 16.71 7.60 -22.98
N ILE A 84 18.03 7.82 -23.04
CA ILE A 84 19.03 6.75 -22.87
C ILE A 84 19.12 6.34 -21.38
N PHE A 85 18.95 7.29 -20.45
CA PHE A 85 18.86 6.97 -19.03
C PHE A 85 17.58 6.17 -18.73
N SER A 86 16.41 6.53 -19.26
CA SER A 86 15.19 5.72 -19.13
C SER A 86 15.26 4.37 -19.85
N MET A 87 16.06 4.24 -20.92
CA MET A 87 16.34 2.94 -21.55
C MET A 87 17.22 2.03 -20.66
N PHE A 88 18.10 2.60 -19.84
CA PHE A 88 19.00 1.87 -18.93
C PHE A 88 18.46 1.73 -17.49
N THR A 89 17.59 2.63 -17.02
CA THR A 89 16.94 2.58 -15.69
C THR A 89 15.49 2.11 -15.71
N GLY A 90 14.92 1.75 -16.86
CA GLY A 90 13.64 1.04 -16.88
C GLY A 90 12.90 1.13 -18.20
N GLY A 91 13.25 0.28 -19.18
CA GLY A 91 12.43 0.13 -20.39
C GLY A 91 13.03 -0.66 -21.54
N GLY A 92 14.34 -0.94 -21.52
CA GLY A 92 14.98 -1.82 -22.50
C GLY A 92 14.41 -3.23 -22.42
N ARG A 93 13.75 -3.67 -23.50
CA ARG A 93 13.31 -5.04 -23.76
C ARG A 93 14.48 -6.02 -23.60
N SER A 94 14.68 -6.50 -22.38
CA SER A 94 15.43 -7.71 -22.10
C SER A 94 14.63 -8.87 -22.70
N SER A 95 14.96 -9.25 -23.93
CA SER A 95 14.58 -10.54 -24.51
C SER A 95 15.47 -11.66 -23.94
N ASN A 96 15.72 -11.64 -22.63
CA ASN A 96 16.19 -12.82 -21.94
C ASN A 96 14.95 -13.70 -21.71
N ARG A 97 14.57 -14.50 -22.72
CA ARG A 97 13.55 -15.56 -22.60
C ARG A 97 14.11 -16.69 -21.74
N GLY A 98 14.43 -16.41 -20.48
CA GLY A 98 14.33 -17.43 -19.45
C GLY A 98 12.86 -17.84 -19.30
N PRO A 99 12.57 -19.02 -18.72
CA PRO A 99 11.21 -19.37 -18.33
C PRO A 99 10.62 -18.21 -17.54
N LYS A 100 9.45 -17.72 -17.94
CA LYS A 100 8.78 -16.65 -17.19
C LYS A 100 8.44 -17.21 -15.81
N GLN A 101 8.67 -16.47 -14.73
CA GLN A 101 8.13 -16.87 -13.44
C GLN A 101 6.62 -16.61 -13.43
N CYS A 102 5.84 -17.55 -12.91
CA CYS A 102 4.44 -17.29 -12.60
C CYS A 102 4.31 -16.14 -11.60
N GLN A 103 3.15 -15.47 -11.61
CA GLN A 103 2.86 -14.44 -10.63
C GLN A 103 2.86 -15.03 -9.21
N PRO A 104 3.40 -14.30 -8.22
CA PRO A 104 3.40 -14.75 -6.84
C PRO A 104 1.98 -14.77 -6.28
N ILE A 105 1.71 -15.71 -5.37
CA ILE A 105 0.46 -15.78 -4.62
C ILE A 105 0.65 -14.98 -3.32
N GLY A 106 -0.21 -14.00 -3.07
CA GLY A 106 -0.28 -13.32 -1.78
C GLY A 106 -1.31 -14.00 -0.87
N GLN A 107 -0.87 -14.57 0.25
CA GLN A 107 -1.75 -15.15 1.25
C GLN A 107 -1.66 -14.35 2.54
N GLU A 108 -2.81 -13.91 3.05
CA GLU A 108 -2.85 -13.11 4.27
C GLU A 108 -3.09 -13.99 5.49
N VAL A 109 -2.36 -13.72 6.58
CA VAL A 109 -2.55 -14.37 7.87
C VAL A 109 -2.86 -13.30 8.91
N SER A 110 -4.05 -13.37 9.49
CA SER A 110 -4.45 -12.50 10.59
C SER A 110 -3.84 -12.98 11.91
N CYS A 111 -3.08 -12.11 12.58
CA CYS A 111 -2.48 -12.38 13.90
C CYS A 111 -2.95 -11.36 14.92
N THR A 112 -3.18 -11.80 16.16
CA THR A 112 -3.48 -10.89 17.28
C THR A 112 -2.21 -10.26 17.83
N LEU A 113 -2.33 -9.14 18.56
CA LEU A 113 -1.16 -8.50 19.21
C LEU A 113 -0.46 -9.43 20.20
N GLU A 114 -1.20 -10.27 20.94
CA GLU A 114 -0.65 -11.25 21.88
C GLU A 114 0.20 -12.32 21.16
N GLU A 115 -0.27 -12.78 19.99
CA GLU A 115 0.44 -13.73 19.15
C GLU A 115 1.70 -13.11 18.53
N LEU A 116 1.65 -11.83 18.14
CA LEU A 116 2.81 -11.09 17.66
C LEU A 116 3.83 -10.81 18.77
N TYR A 117 3.38 -10.71 20.02
CA TYR A 117 4.27 -10.50 21.17
C TYR A 117 5.01 -11.79 21.55
N THR A 118 4.33 -12.93 21.55
CA THR A 118 4.92 -14.22 21.95
C THR A 118 5.57 -14.99 20.79
N GLY A 119 5.23 -14.65 19.55
CA GLY A 119 5.57 -15.43 18.37
C GLY A 119 4.57 -16.56 18.17
N LYS A 120 4.27 -16.88 16.90
CA LYS A 120 3.26 -17.87 16.53
C LYS A 120 3.81 -18.85 15.51
N ARG A 121 3.42 -20.12 15.64
CA ARG A 121 3.58 -21.14 14.59
C ARG A 121 2.20 -21.51 14.08
N THR A 122 1.93 -21.23 12.81
CA THR A 122 0.64 -21.52 12.18
C THR A 122 0.80 -22.20 10.85
N SER A 123 0.02 -23.24 10.61
CA SER A 123 -0.11 -23.85 9.30
C SER A 123 -1.20 -23.13 8.49
N VAL A 124 -0.87 -22.65 7.30
CA VAL A 124 -1.81 -21.99 6.38
C VAL A 124 -2.09 -22.94 5.23
N SER A 125 -3.37 -23.20 4.94
CA SER A 125 -3.76 -24.01 3.78
C SER A 125 -3.91 -23.13 2.54
N VAL A 126 -3.03 -23.30 1.57
CA VAL A 126 -3.05 -22.55 0.31
C VAL A 126 -3.48 -23.46 -0.83
N LYS A 127 -4.44 -22.98 -1.62
CA LYS A 127 -4.84 -23.61 -2.88
C LYS A 127 -3.98 -23.04 -4.00
N ARG A 128 -3.31 -23.90 -4.73
CA ARG A 128 -2.39 -23.52 -5.81
C ARG A 128 -2.54 -24.44 -7.01
N GLN A 129 -2.11 -23.97 -8.17
CA GLN A 129 -2.02 -24.76 -9.38
C GLN A 129 -0.65 -25.42 -9.46
N ARG A 130 -0.60 -26.74 -9.57
CA ARG A 130 0.62 -27.51 -9.81
C ARG A 130 0.51 -28.28 -11.10
N GLN A 131 1.66 -28.72 -11.59
CA GLN A 131 1.75 -29.62 -12.73
C GLN A 131 0.89 -30.86 -12.49
N CYS A 132 0.11 -31.27 -13.48
CA CYS A 132 -0.74 -32.45 -13.35
C CYS A 132 0.10 -33.71 -13.13
N SER A 133 -0.11 -34.42 -12.02
CA SER A 133 0.67 -35.61 -11.66
C SER A 133 0.49 -36.81 -12.60
N GLN A 134 -0.58 -36.84 -13.40
CA GLN A 134 -0.81 -37.94 -14.36
C GLN A 134 -0.23 -37.68 -15.74
N CYS A 135 -0.15 -36.43 -16.20
CA CYS A 135 0.36 -36.10 -17.53
C CYS A 135 1.65 -35.27 -17.48
N ASN A 136 2.20 -34.99 -16.30
CA ASN A 136 3.40 -34.16 -16.12
C ASN A 136 3.36 -32.88 -16.97
N GLY A 137 2.22 -32.18 -17.01
CA GLY A 137 2.10 -30.90 -17.72
C GLY A 137 1.99 -31.01 -19.25
N VAL A 138 1.92 -32.22 -19.82
CA VAL A 138 1.76 -32.47 -21.27
C VAL A 138 0.29 -32.23 -21.69
N GLY A 139 -0.66 -32.65 -20.86
CA GLY A 139 -2.11 -32.50 -21.12
C GLY A 139 -2.75 -33.68 -21.85
N GLY A 140 -1.93 -34.59 -22.40
CA GLY A 140 -2.32 -35.87 -22.97
C GLY A 140 -1.97 -37.05 -22.05
N LYS A 141 -2.56 -38.23 -22.30
CA LYS A 141 -2.22 -39.49 -21.59
C LYS A 141 -0.79 -39.95 -21.89
N THR A 142 -0.29 -39.65 -23.08
CA THR A 142 1.07 -39.95 -23.55
C THR A 142 1.67 -38.71 -24.21
N ALA A 143 3.01 -38.63 -24.29
CA ALA A 143 3.69 -37.53 -24.97
C ALA A 143 3.37 -37.49 -26.48
N ASP A 144 3.21 -38.66 -27.11
CA ASP A 144 2.92 -38.81 -28.55
C ASP A 144 1.50 -38.37 -28.95
N ALA A 145 0.63 -38.11 -27.97
CA ALA A 145 -0.71 -37.59 -28.21
C ALA A 145 -0.71 -36.12 -28.68
N ILE A 146 0.42 -35.42 -28.54
CA ILE A 146 0.56 -34.03 -28.94
C ILE A 146 1.02 -33.94 -30.38
N LYS A 147 0.24 -33.26 -31.22
CA LYS A 147 0.63 -32.91 -32.60
C LYS A 147 0.71 -31.40 -32.75
N LYS A 148 1.58 -30.94 -33.67
CA LYS A 148 1.65 -29.52 -34.05
C LYS A 148 0.29 -29.05 -34.53
N CYS A 149 -0.15 -27.89 -34.05
CA CYS A 149 -1.44 -27.34 -34.47
C CYS A 149 -1.40 -27.00 -35.98
N PRO A 150 -2.35 -27.51 -36.79
CA PRO A 150 -2.34 -27.28 -38.24
C PRO A 150 -2.60 -25.80 -38.60
N ASP A 151 -3.41 -25.10 -37.79
CA ASP A 151 -3.84 -23.72 -38.07
C ASP A 151 -2.74 -22.69 -37.83
N CYS A 152 -1.92 -22.86 -36.78
CA CYS A 152 -0.79 -21.97 -36.50
C CYS A 152 0.57 -22.56 -36.90
N LYS A 153 0.60 -23.80 -37.39
CA LYS A 153 1.82 -24.55 -37.74
C LYS A 153 2.86 -24.59 -36.60
N GLY A 154 2.42 -24.61 -35.35
CA GLY A 154 3.30 -24.60 -34.17
C GLY A 154 3.66 -23.21 -33.64
N ASN A 155 3.24 -22.12 -34.29
CA ASN A 155 3.63 -20.76 -33.89
C ASN A 155 2.77 -20.17 -32.75
N GLY A 156 1.65 -20.82 -32.37
CA GLY A 156 0.74 -20.34 -31.32
C GLY A 156 -0.07 -19.09 -31.65
N VAL A 157 0.35 -18.32 -32.65
CA VAL A 157 -0.32 -17.12 -33.18
C VAL A 157 -0.67 -17.29 -34.66
N VAL A 158 -1.76 -16.66 -35.09
CA VAL A 158 -2.19 -16.57 -36.49
C VAL A 158 -2.21 -15.10 -36.90
N VAL A 159 -1.70 -14.80 -38.10
CA VAL A 159 -1.73 -13.45 -38.67
C VAL A 159 -3.06 -13.29 -39.39
N ILE A 160 -3.90 -12.37 -38.90
CA ILE A 160 -5.17 -12.02 -39.54
C ILE A 160 -4.96 -10.70 -40.28
N THR A 161 -5.11 -10.75 -41.60
CA THR A 161 -5.03 -9.56 -42.46
C THR A 161 -6.40 -8.91 -42.52
N GLN A 162 -6.55 -7.72 -41.94
CA GLN A 162 -7.78 -6.94 -41.96
C GLN A 162 -7.61 -5.76 -42.93
N GLN A 163 -8.36 -5.79 -44.02
CA GLN A 163 -8.38 -4.70 -45.01
C GLN A 163 -9.38 -3.63 -44.56
N MET A 164 -8.85 -2.47 -44.16
CA MET A 164 -9.63 -1.29 -43.78
C MET A 164 -9.56 -0.31 -44.97
N GLY A 165 -10.39 -0.56 -45.99
CA GLY A 165 -10.38 0.24 -47.22
C GLY A 165 -9.08 0.06 -48.03
N PRO A 166 -8.42 1.15 -48.49
CA PRO A 166 -7.19 1.08 -49.27
C PRO A 166 -5.96 0.66 -48.43
N MET A 167 -6.08 0.52 -47.11
CA MET A 167 -4.98 0.17 -46.21
C MET A 167 -5.16 -1.25 -45.66
N ILE A 168 -4.16 -2.10 -45.93
CA ILE A 168 -4.09 -3.46 -45.39
C ILE A 168 -3.34 -3.42 -44.06
N THR A 169 -4.00 -3.84 -42.98
CA THR A 169 -3.38 -3.96 -41.65
C THR A 169 -3.25 -5.44 -41.29
N GLN A 170 -2.07 -5.88 -40.84
CA GLN A 170 -1.84 -7.24 -40.37
C GLN A 170 -1.84 -7.25 -38.84
N ARG A 171 -2.79 -7.96 -38.22
CA ARG A 171 -2.87 -8.12 -36.76
C ARG A 171 -2.55 -9.56 -36.38
N GLN A 172 -1.56 -9.76 -35.52
CA GLN A 172 -1.29 -11.05 -34.91
C GLN A 172 -2.30 -11.32 -33.80
N THR A 173 -2.99 -12.46 -33.86
CA THR A 173 -3.95 -12.89 -32.83
C THR A 173 -3.58 -14.29 -32.37
N THR A 174 -3.79 -14.60 -31.08
CA THR A 174 -3.58 -15.95 -30.54
C THR A 174 -4.44 -16.97 -31.30
N CYS A 175 -3.84 -18.10 -31.69
CA CYS A 175 -4.54 -19.16 -32.41
C CYS A 175 -5.68 -19.74 -31.55
N LYS A 176 -6.91 -19.71 -32.05
CA LYS A 176 -8.11 -20.20 -31.33
C LYS A 176 -8.09 -21.72 -31.11
N SER A 177 -7.44 -22.47 -32.00
CA SER A 177 -7.41 -23.94 -31.96
C SER A 177 -6.44 -24.53 -30.95
N CYS A 178 -5.33 -23.83 -30.65
CA CYS A 178 -4.33 -24.27 -29.67
C CYS A 178 -4.19 -23.31 -28.46
N SER A 179 -4.99 -22.25 -28.40
CA SER A 179 -4.96 -21.22 -27.35
C SER A 179 -3.55 -20.70 -27.04
N GLY A 180 -2.71 -20.54 -28.07
CA GLY A 180 -1.33 -20.04 -27.90
C GLY A 180 -0.26 -21.10 -27.68
N THR A 181 -0.61 -22.34 -27.38
CA THR A 181 0.38 -23.40 -27.06
C THR A 181 1.15 -23.95 -28.28
N GLY A 182 0.71 -23.67 -29.50
CA GLY A 182 1.30 -24.21 -30.75
C GLY A 182 1.00 -25.69 -31.00
N GLU A 183 0.46 -26.38 -30.00
CA GLU A 183 0.28 -27.82 -29.96
C GLU A 183 -1.19 -28.15 -29.66
N ARG A 184 -1.69 -29.23 -30.26
CA ARG A 184 -3.07 -29.68 -30.02
C ARG A 184 -3.12 -31.19 -29.97
N ILE A 185 -3.95 -31.70 -29.06
CA ILE A 185 -4.33 -33.10 -29.00
C ILE A 185 -5.46 -33.30 -30.02
N THR A 186 -5.20 -34.13 -31.04
CA THR A 186 -6.16 -34.36 -32.14
C THR A 186 -7.28 -35.30 -31.71
N ASP A 187 -6.94 -36.32 -30.91
CA ASP A 187 -7.87 -37.34 -30.45
C ASP A 187 -8.40 -37.04 -29.05
N PRO A 188 -9.72 -36.82 -28.87
CA PRO A 188 -10.31 -36.52 -27.57
C PRO A 188 -10.10 -37.60 -26.51
N SER A 189 -9.93 -38.86 -26.92
CA SER A 189 -9.68 -40.01 -26.04
C SER A 189 -8.30 -40.00 -25.39
N LEU A 190 -7.34 -39.27 -25.98
CA LEU A 190 -5.98 -39.12 -25.48
C LEU A 190 -5.82 -37.92 -24.54
N ILE A 191 -6.88 -37.14 -24.33
CA ILE A 191 -6.89 -36.05 -23.35
C ILE A 191 -6.78 -36.64 -21.94
N CYS A 192 -5.93 -36.03 -21.10
CA CYS A 192 -5.80 -36.46 -19.72
C CYS A 192 -7.13 -36.29 -18.96
N PRO A 193 -7.68 -37.34 -18.31
CA PRO A 193 -8.99 -37.28 -17.67
C PRO A 193 -9.03 -36.34 -16.45
N LYS A 194 -7.91 -36.23 -15.70
CA LYS A 194 -7.84 -35.35 -14.51
C LYS A 194 -7.76 -33.87 -14.86
N CYS A 195 -6.83 -33.47 -15.74
CA CYS A 195 -6.67 -32.07 -16.08
C CYS A 195 -7.55 -31.60 -17.25
N LYS A 196 -8.25 -32.52 -17.93
CA LYS A 196 -9.08 -32.23 -19.11
C LYS A 196 -8.35 -31.38 -20.16
N GLY A 197 -7.06 -31.69 -20.39
CA GLY A 197 -6.20 -30.96 -21.31
C GLY A 197 -5.61 -29.64 -20.79
N LYS A 198 -5.95 -29.19 -19.57
CA LYS A 198 -5.46 -27.93 -18.98
C LYS A 198 -4.03 -27.99 -18.45
N ARG A 199 -3.38 -29.16 -18.41
CA ARG A 199 -1.99 -29.40 -17.95
C ARG A 199 -1.71 -29.11 -16.46
N VAL A 200 -2.59 -28.39 -15.77
CA VAL A 200 -2.51 -28.06 -14.34
C VAL A 200 -3.58 -28.77 -13.52
N MET A 201 -3.33 -28.91 -12.21
CA MET A 201 -4.31 -29.37 -11.22
C MET A 201 -4.26 -28.46 -9.98
N VAL A 202 -5.41 -28.26 -9.35
CA VAL A 202 -5.49 -27.55 -8.07
C VAL A 202 -5.04 -28.49 -6.96
N ASP A 203 -3.98 -28.11 -6.26
CA ASP A 203 -3.42 -28.78 -5.10
C ASP A 203 -3.63 -27.91 -3.86
N THR A 204 -3.94 -28.53 -2.72
CA THR A 204 -4.11 -27.82 -1.44
C THR A 204 -2.98 -28.23 -0.51
N ALA A 205 -2.00 -27.34 -0.35
CA ALA A 205 -0.84 -27.58 0.51
C ALA A 205 -1.04 -26.89 1.86
N LYS A 206 -0.60 -27.55 2.94
CA LYS A 206 -0.47 -26.94 4.27
C LYS A 206 0.98 -26.50 4.42
N ILE A 207 1.19 -25.21 4.63
CA ILE A 207 2.52 -24.61 4.75
C ILE A 207 2.67 -24.09 6.17
N ASP A 208 3.71 -24.54 6.85
CA ASP A 208 4.02 -24.12 8.22
C ASP A 208 4.75 -22.78 8.19
N VAL A 209 4.12 -21.78 8.79
CA VAL A 209 4.63 -20.41 8.88
C VAL A 209 5.07 -20.15 10.30
N HIS A 210 6.32 -19.74 10.47
CA HIS A 210 6.84 -19.27 11.73
C HIS A 210 6.88 -17.75 11.72
N ILE A 211 6.10 -17.13 12.60
CA ILE A 211 6.07 -15.69 12.80
C ILE A 211 6.87 -15.40 14.06
N GLU A 212 7.98 -14.69 13.88
CA GLU A 212 8.86 -14.29 14.97
C GLU A 212 8.18 -13.25 15.89
N PRO A 213 8.52 -13.24 17.18
CA PRO A 213 8.11 -12.18 18.08
C PRO A 213 8.51 -10.80 17.53
N GLY A 214 7.60 -9.83 17.60
CA GLY A 214 7.86 -8.47 17.17
C GLY A 214 7.61 -8.21 15.68
N ALA A 215 7.18 -9.20 14.90
CA ALA A 215 6.85 -9.02 13.48
C ALA A 215 5.87 -7.85 13.27
N PHE A 216 6.17 -6.98 12.30
CA PHE A 216 5.39 -5.77 12.00
C PHE A 216 4.19 -6.07 11.09
N ASP A 217 3.23 -5.14 11.05
CA ASP A 217 2.07 -5.24 10.16
C ASP A 217 2.51 -5.12 8.69
N GLY A 218 2.10 -6.08 7.86
CA GLY A 218 2.56 -6.18 6.47
C GLY A 218 3.89 -6.91 6.28
N PHE A 219 4.47 -7.51 7.34
CA PHE A 219 5.68 -8.33 7.21
C PHE A 219 5.43 -9.49 6.22
N GLN A 220 6.37 -9.66 5.28
CA GLN A 220 6.26 -10.63 4.19
C GLN A 220 7.22 -11.78 4.41
N ILE A 221 6.68 -13.00 4.47
CA ILE A 221 7.45 -14.24 4.60
C ILE A 221 7.39 -14.95 3.25
N PRO A 222 8.47 -14.90 2.43
CA PRO A 222 8.50 -15.56 1.14
C PRO A 222 8.75 -17.06 1.28
N HIS A 223 7.93 -17.86 0.59
CA HIS A 223 8.10 -19.30 0.40
C HIS A 223 8.35 -19.57 -1.09
N TYR A 224 9.59 -19.90 -1.41
CA TYR A 224 10.05 -20.04 -2.79
C TYR A 224 9.48 -21.27 -3.49
N GLY A 225 8.97 -21.09 -4.71
CA GLY A 225 8.45 -22.18 -5.55
C GLY A 225 7.16 -22.86 -5.03
N GLU A 226 6.56 -22.33 -3.97
CA GLU A 226 5.33 -22.81 -3.37
C GLU A 226 4.06 -22.14 -3.96
N GLY A 227 4.20 -21.26 -4.95
CA GLY A 227 3.11 -20.59 -5.66
C GLY A 227 2.54 -21.39 -6.84
N ASP A 228 1.84 -20.68 -7.74
CA ASP A 228 1.19 -21.27 -8.92
C ASP A 228 2.21 -21.67 -9.99
N TRP A 229 1.95 -22.79 -10.66
CA TRP A 229 2.72 -23.28 -11.79
C TRP A 229 1.87 -23.28 -13.07
N ALA A 230 2.48 -22.89 -14.19
CA ALA A 230 1.87 -22.94 -15.51
C ALA A 230 2.85 -23.56 -16.53
N PRO A 231 2.37 -24.18 -17.62
CA PRO A 231 3.22 -24.90 -18.58
C PRO A 231 4.36 -24.09 -19.21
N ASP A 232 4.19 -22.77 -19.35
CA ASP A 232 5.17 -21.87 -19.97
C ASP A 232 6.02 -21.11 -18.93
N CYS A 233 5.82 -21.41 -17.64
CA CYS A 233 6.38 -20.67 -16.53
C CYS A 233 6.94 -21.56 -15.41
N THR A 234 7.98 -21.09 -14.71
CA THR A 234 8.39 -21.73 -13.46
C THR A 234 7.39 -21.40 -12.35
N ALA A 235 7.31 -22.27 -11.35
CA ALA A 235 6.44 -22.04 -10.19
C ALA A 235 6.76 -20.68 -9.57
N GLY A 236 5.70 -19.91 -9.28
CA GLY A 236 5.83 -18.63 -8.60
C GLY A 236 6.13 -18.83 -7.12
N ASP A 237 6.38 -17.73 -6.43
CA ASP A 237 6.59 -17.73 -4.99
C ASP A 237 5.27 -17.50 -4.25
N LEU A 238 5.15 -18.07 -3.07
CA LEU A 238 4.07 -17.76 -2.14
C LEU A 238 4.58 -16.72 -1.15
N VAL A 239 3.96 -15.54 -1.12
CA VAL A 239 4.29 -14.50 -0.15
C VAL A 239 3.20 -14.46 0.90
N ILE A 240 3.57 -14.79 2.13
CA ILE A 240 2.66 -14.76 3.27
C ILE A 240 2.78 -13.40 3.93
N VAL A 241 1.68 -12.64 3.92
CA VAL A 241 1.62 -11.30 4.49
C VAL A 241 0.95 -11.38 5.86
N VAL A 242 1.69 -11.01 6.90
CA VAL A 242 1.16 -10.92 8.26
C VAL A 242 0.30 -9.66 8.36
N LYS A 243 -0.96 -9.83 8.74
CA LYS A 243 -1.87 -8.71 9.04
C LYS A 243 -2.22 -8.68 10.52
N GLN A 244 -1.98 -7.54 11.16
CA GLN A 244 -2.32 -7.33 12.55
C GLN A 244 -3.84 -7.14 12.70
N ALA A 245 -4.46 -7.95 13.56
CA ALA A 245 -5.83 -7.75 13.96
C ALA A 245 -5.96 -6.51 14.88
N PRO A 246 -7.00 -5.67 14.69
CA PRO A 246 -7.22 -4.53 15.57
C PRO A 246 -7.50 -4.99 17.00
N HIS A 247 -6.85 -4.36 17.98
CA HIS A 247 -7.04 -4.67 19.39
C HIS A 247 -7.87 -3.60 20.09
N LYS A 248 -8.67 -3.99 21.08
CA LYS A 248 -9.61 -3.09 21.76
C LYS A 248 -8.91 -2.07 22.67
N ILE A 249 -7.77 -2.45 23.23
CA ILE A 249 -7.09 -1.69 24.30
C ILE A 249 -5.82 -1.00 23.78
N TYR A 250 -5.13 -1.63 22.84
CA TYR A 250 -3.78 -1.23 22.43
C TYR A 250 -3.78 -0.88 20.95
N THR A 251 -3.14 0.24 20.62
CA THR A 251 -2.80 0.63 19.26
C THR A 251 -1.29 0.57 19.14
N ARG A 252 -0.80 -0.34 18.30
CA ARG A 252 0.64 -0.48 18.06
C ARG A 252 1.11 0.53 17.02
N LYS A 253 2.24 1.18 17.27
CA LYS A 253 3.03 1.88 16.25
C LYS A 253 4.47 1.39 16.38
N GLU A 254 4.93 0.65 15.39
CA GLU A 254 6.28 0.05 15.39
C GLU A 254 6.53 -0.83 16.64
N ALA A 255 7.51 -0.49 17.48
CA ALA A 255 7.80 -1.19 18.73
C ALA A 255 6.94 -0.67 19.91
N ASP A 256 6.32 0.51 19.76
CA ASP A 256 5.61 1.17 20.85
C ASP A 256 4.11 0.81 20.86
N LEU A 257 3.56 0.78 22.08
CA LEU A 257 2.16 0.53 22.32
C LEU A 257 1.49 1.79 22.87
N PHE A 258 0.32 2.12 22.35
CA PHE A 258 -0.49 3.23 22.83
C PHE A 258 -1.78 2.68 23.41
N MET A 259 -2.12 3.08 24.62
CA MET A 259 -3.42 2.79 25.20
C MET A 259 -4.06 4.07 25.76
N THR A 260 -5.38 4.11 25.72
CA THR A 260 -6.16 5.17 26.35
C THR A 260 -6.79 4.62 27.61
N LYS A 261 -6.58 5.31 28.73
CA LYS A 261 -7.15 4.95 30.02
C LYS A 261 -8.04 6.08 30.51
N ASP A 262 -9.32 5.77 30.70
CA ASP A 262 -10.25 6.67 31.36
C ASP A 262 -10.02 6.59 32.88
N ILE A 263 -9.89 7.77 33.49
CA ILE A 263 -9.73 7.99 34.94
C ILE A 263 -10.78 8.97 35.44
N SER A 264 -11.20 8.85 36.70
CA SER A 264 -12.13 9.81 37.29
C SER A 264 -11.42 11.10 37.72
N LEU A 265 -12.20 12.14 38.00
CA LEU A 265 -11.66 13.41 38.50
C LEU A 265 -10.98 13.23 39.87
N GLU A 266 -11.49 12.37 40.76
CA GLU A 266 -10.82 12.10 42.03
C GLU A 266 -9.47 11.37 41.84
N GLU A 267 -9.39 10.41 40.92
CA GLU A 267 -8.13 9.72 40.60
C GLU A 267 -7.12 10.67 39.96
N SER A 268 -7.60 11.58 39.10
CA SER A 268 -6.78 12.62 38.47
C SER A 268 -6.13 13.55 39.50
N LEU A 269 -6.82 13.89 40.59
CA LEU A 269 -6.34 14.85 41.59
C LEU A 269 -5.57 14.18 42.75
N CYS A 270 -6.03 13.02 43.22
CA CYS A 270 -5.52 12.37 44.42
C CYS A 270 -4.52 11.24 44.13
N GLY A 271 -4.18 11.00 42.86
CA GLY A 271 -3.38 9.86 42.43
C GLY A 271 -4.13 8.54 42.56
N PHE A 272 -3.60 7.51 41.90
CA PHE A 272 -4.23 6.20 41.84
C PHE A 272 -3.21 5.11 41.53
N SER A 273 -3.56 3.88 41.89
CA SER A 273 -2.85 2.69 41.44
C SER A 273 -3.83 1.80 40.68
N TYR A 274 -3.47 1.38 39.47
CA TYR A 274 -4.28 0.42 38.73
C TYR A 274 -3.45 -0.75 38.25
N THR A 275 -4.06 -1.94 38.28
CA THR A 275 -3.44 -3.17 37.79
C THR A 275 -4.15 -3.61 36.53
N PHE A 276 -3.39 -3.94 35.49
CA PHE A 276 -3.91 -4.46 34.24
C PHE A 276 -3.08 -5.67 33.79
N THR A 277 -3.70 -6.52 32.96
CA THR A 277 -3.02 -7.66 32.35
C THR A 277 -2.35 -7.21 31.05
N HIS A 278 -1.04 -7.38 30.96
CA HIS A 278 -0.27 -7.04 29.76
C HIS A 278 -0.34 -8.18 28.71
N LEU A 279 0.23 -7.96 27.51
CA LEU A 279 0.21 -8.92 26.39
C LEU A 279 0.92 -10.25 26.71
N ASN A 280 1.86 -10.24 27.66
CA ASN A 280 2.56 -11.42 28.17
C ASN A 280 1.76 -12.19 29.26
N LYS A 281 0.51 -11.76 29.54
CA LYS A 281 -0.37 -12.27 30.61
C LYS A 281 0.12 -11.98 32.04
N GLU A 282 1.16 -11.17 32.20
CA GLU A 282 1.60 -10.69 33.50
C GLU A 282 0.72 -9.52 33.96
N LYS A 283 0.54 -9.41 35.27
CA LYS A 283 -0.18 -8.29 35.88
C LYS A 283 0.82 -7.18 36.16
N VAL A 284 0.64 -6.04 35.53
CA VAL A 284 1.44 -4.84 35.76
C VAL A 284 0.60 -3.86 36.56
N THR A 285 1.18 -3.34 37.65
CA THR A 285 0.59 -2.28 38.45
C THR A 285 1.29 -0.96 38.15
N ILE A 286 0.52 0.03 37.73
CA ILE A 286 1.00 1.39 37.53
C ILE A 286 0.54 2.24 38.69
N TYR A 287 1.50 2.94 39.29
CA TYR A 287 1.29 3.82 40.43
C TYR A 287 1.55 5.26 40.02
N VAL A 288 0.54 6.11 40.19
CA VAL A 288 0.65 7.56 40.01
C VAL A 288 0.61 8.21 41.40
N PRO A 289 1.62 9.02 41.77
CA PRO A 289 1.72 9.58 43.11
C PRO A 289 0.59 10.60 43.39
N PRO A 290 0.11 10.69 44.64
CA PRO A 290 -1.07 11.47 45.03
C PRO A 290 -0.92 13.00 44.96
N ASN A 291 0.28 13.49 44.69
CA ASN A 291 0.58 14.93 44.70
C ASN A 291 0.72 15.53 43.30
N GLU A 292 0.68 14.72 42.25
CA GLU A 292 0.86 15.18 40.87
C GLU A 292 -0.43 14.97 40.06
N PRO A 293 -1.21 16.04 39.81
CA PRO A 293 -2.47 15.88 39.12
C PRO A 293 -2.26 15.47 37.65
N VAL A 294 -3.01 14.47 37.20
CA VAL A 294 -2.97 13.98 35.82
C VAL A 294 -3.96 14.78 35.00
N ARG A 295 -3.45 15.70 34.18
CA ARG A 295 -4.27 16.48 33.25
C ARG A 295 -4.84 15.59 32.14
N GLN A 296 -5.99 16.01 31.59
CA GLN A 296 -6.56 15.36 30.41
C GLN A 296 -5.55 15.39 29.25
N GLY A 297 -5.37 14.24 28.60
CA GLY A 297 -4.41 14.08 27.50
C GLY A 297 -2.95 13.97 27.95
N LYS A 298 -2.65 13.97 29.26
CA LYS A 298 -1.30 13.67 29.74
C LYS A 298 -0.93 12.24 29.34
N VAL A 299 0.26 12.09 28.76
CA VAL A 299 0.81 10.80 28.36
C VAL A 299 1.90 10.41 29.35
N LEU A 300 1.80 9.21 29.93
CA LEU A 300 2.88 8.60 30.70
C LEU A 300 3.50 7.47 29.90
N ALA A 301 4.83 7.36 29.97
CA ALA A 301 5.61 6.32 29.32
C ALA A 301 6.05 5.28 30.34
N CYS A 302 5.85 4.01 30.02
CA CYS A 302 6.38 2.87 30.77
C CYS A 302 7.35 2.10 29.89
N GLU A 303 8.64 2.33 30.13
CA GLU A 303 9.73 1.66 29.42
C GLU A 303 9.69 0.14 29.68
N GLY A 304 10.03 -0.65 28.67
CA GLY A 304 10.10 -2.10 28.77
C GLY A 304 8.78 -2.85 28.57
N LEU A 305 7.64 -2.14 28.52
CA LEU A 305 6.29 -2.70 28.36
C LEU A 305 5.71 -2.57 26.94
N GLY A 306 6.53 -2.25 25.93
CA GLY A 306 6.12 -2.24 24.52
C GLY A 306 6.25 -3.60 23.84
N MET A 307 6.24 -3.61 22.51
CA MET A 307 6.45 -4.81 21.69
C MET A 307 7.94 -5.17 21.64
N PRO A 308 8.30 -6.47 21.55
CA PRO A 308 9.68 -6.85 21.26
C PRO A 308 10.11 -6.36 19.88
N VAL A 309 11.36 -5.92 19.77
CA VAL A 309 11.94 -5.49 18.49
C VAL A 309 12.38 -6.71 17.69
N GLN A 310 11.98 -6.79 16.42
CA GLN A 310 12.34 -7.92 15.56
C GLN A 310 13.87 -8.00 15.40
N GLY A 311 14.44 -9.19 15.66
CA GLY A 311 15.88 -9.42 15.59
C GLY A 311 16.67 -9.09 16.87
N LEU A 312 16.05 -8.42 17.85
CA LEU A 312 16.66 -8.07 19.14
C LEU A 312 15.84 -8.65 20.28
N SER A 313 16.22 -9.85 20.73
CA SER A 313 15.42 -10.66 21.67
C SER A 313 15.24 -10.04 23.07
N HIS A 314 16.04 -9.03 23.42
CA HIS A 314 16.04 -8.41 24.76
C HIS A 314 15.52 -6.97 24.77
N GLU A 315 15.30 -6.36 23.61
CA GLU A 315 14.81 -5.00 23.53
C GLU A 315 13.30 -4.99 23.31
N THR A 316 12.59 -4.35 24.22
CA THR A 316 11.16 -4.08 24.12
C THR A 316 10.93 -2.59 24.00
N GLY A 317 9.91 -2.21 23.22
CA GLY A 317 9.52 -0.81 23.08
C GLY A 317 8.89 -0.24 24.35
N THR A 318 8.23 0.90 24.20
CA THR A 318 7.62 1.63 25.31
C THR A 318 6.09 1.58 25.23
N LEU A 319 5.44 1.48 26.40
CA LEU A 319 3.99 1.64 26.52
C LEU A 319 3.66 3.08 26.88
N PHE A 320 2.92 3.75 26.01
CA PHE A 320 2.38 5.08 26.23
C PHE A 320 0.91 5.00 26.65
N ILE A 321 0.60 5.57 27.81
CA ILE A 321 -0.75 5.60 28.37
C ILE A 321 -1.23 7.03 28.33
N THR A 322 -2.27 7.27 27.51
CA THR A 322 -2.95 8.55 27.46
C THR A 322 -4.12 8.53 28.44
N PHE A 323 -4.14 9.47 29.38
CA PHE A 323 -5.21 9.57 30.36
C PHE A 323 -6.32 10.51 29.91
N ASN A 324 -7.55 10.02 29.94
CA ASN A 324 -8.73 10.81 29.69
C ASN A 324 -9.53 10.96 30.99
N VAL A 325 -9.73 12.20 31.42
CA VAL A 325 -10.43 12.49 32.69
C VAL A 325 -11.92 12.55 32.41
N VAL A 326 -12.67 11.63 33.02
CA VAL A 326 -14.12 11.58 32.96
C VAL A 326 -14.68 12.43 34.10
N GLU A 327 -15.29 13.56 33.73
CA GLU A 327 -15.94 14.45 34.69
C GLU A 327 -17.31 13.91 35.14
N PRO A 328 -17.68 14.10 36.42
CA PRO A 328 -18.99 13.71 36.92
C PRO A 328 -20.09 14.59 36.30
N LYS A 329 -21.21 13.97 35.90
CA LYS A 329 -22.33 14.68 35.24
C LYS A 329 -23.04 15.70 36.14
N LEU A 330 -23.13 15.40 37.43
CA LEU A 330 -23.80 16.23 38.44
C LEU A 330 -23.01 16.12 39.75
N LEU A 331 -22.83 17.26 40.42
CA LEU A 331 -22.22 17.35 41.74
C LEU A 331 -23.30 17.67 42.77
N THR A 332 -23.24 17.05 43.95
CA THR A 332 -24.12 17.42 45.05
C THR A 332 -23.69 18.76 45.67
N GLU A 333 -24.62 19.44 46.34
CA GLU A 333 -24.36 20.74 47.00
C GLU A 333 -23.20 20.64 48.01
N GLU A 334 -23.15 19.55 48.77
CA GLU A 334 -22.08 19.28 49.75
C GLU A 334 -20.71 19.08 49.09
N GLN A 335 -20.65 18.33 47.98
CA GLN A 335 -19.42 18.11 47.22
C GLN A 335 -18.92 19.43 46.63
N ARG A 336 -19.84 20.23 46.07
CA ARG A 336 -19.52 21.54 45.50
C ARG A 336 -18.92 22.48 46.54
N MET A 337 -19.49 22.54 47.75
CA MET A 337 -18.98 23.37 48.83
C MET A 337 -17.57 22.95 49.26
N LYS A 338 -17.31 21.65 49.40
CA LYS A 338 -15.98 21.12 49.75
C LYS A 338 -14.93 21.43 48.68
N ILE A 339 -15.29 21.29 47.40
CA ILE A 339 -14.41 21.63 46.28
C ILE A 339 -14.12 23.14 46.26
N MET A 340 -15.13 23.96 46.53
CA MET A 340 -14.98 25.42 46.56
C MET A 340 -14.11 25.89 47.74
N ASP A 341 -14.12 25.18 48.85
CA ASP A 341 -13.24 25.48 49.98
C ASP A 341 -11.76 25.19 49.66
N ILE A 342 -11.49 24.09 48.96
CA ILE A 342 -10.13 23.60 48.68
C ILE A 342 -9.51 24.27 47.44
N LEU A 343 -10.26 24.41 46.33
CA LEU A 343 -9.70 24.77 45.02
C LEU A 343 -10.05 26.20 44.55
N ALA A 344 -11.05 26.86 45.14
CA ALA A 344 -11.49 28.15 44.62
C ALA A 344 -10.54 29.28 45.01
N THR A 345 -10.05 30.01 44.01
CA THR A 345 -9.32 31.26 44.24
C THR A 345 -10.27 32.36 44.75
N PRO A 346 -9.75 33.40 45.46
CA PRO A 346 -10.56 34.52 45.92
C PRO A 346 -11.36 35.20 44.80
N ALA A 347 -10.78 35.30 43.60
CA ALA A 347 -11.44 35.84 42.42
C ALA A 347 -12.63 34.98 41.96
N THR A 348 -12.49 33.65 41.99
CA THR A 348 -13.59 32.74 41.65
C THR A 348 -14.73 32.85 42.66
N ARG A 349 -14.41 32.95 43.96
CA ARG A 349 -15.41 33.14 45.03
C ARG A 349 -16.19 34.44 44.84
N GLN A 350 -15.50 35.54 44.58
CA GLN A 350 -16.12 36.85 44.32
C GLN A 350 -17.01 36.83 43.08
N SER A 351 -16.58 36.19 41.98
CA SER A 351 -17.40 36.10 40.77
C SER A 351 -18.70 35.28 41.00
N ILE A 352 -18.65 34.23 41.83
CA ILE A 352 -19.82 33.42 42.18
C ILE A 352 -20.77 34.18 43.11
N GLU A 353 -20.25 34.95 44.06
CA GLU A 353 -21.06 35.81 44.95
C GLU A 353 -21.71 36.98 44.19
N GLN A 354 -20.98 37.60 43.26
CA GLN A 354 -21.50 38.60 42.34
C GLN A 354 -22.61 38.02 41.46
N ALA A 355 -22.43 36.80 40.92
CA ALA A 355 -23.47 36.13 40.13
C ALA A 355 -24.77 35.82 40.92
N LYS A 356 -24.67 35.65 42.26
CA LYS A 356 -25.86 35.48 43.12
C LYS A 356 -26.59 36.80 43.40
N THR A 357 -25.84 37.91 43.50
CA THR A 357 -26.38 39.25 43.82
C THR A 357 -26.90 39.98 42.59
N LEU A 358 -26.37 39.70 41.40
CA LEU A 358 -26.78 40.27 40.10
C LEU A 358 -28.24 39.98 39.69
N LYS A 359 -28.97 39.12 40.41
CA LYS A 359 -30.42 38.92 40.20
C LYS A 359 -31.28 40.14 40.59
N HIS A 360 -30.71 41.14 41.29
CA HIS A 360 -31.47 42.31 41.77
C HIS A 360 -31.16 43.64 41.07
N ASP A 361 -30.02 43.79 40.36
CA ASP A 361 -29.54 45.10 39.88
C ASP A 361 -29.79 45.38 38.38
N GLY A 362 -30.88 44.87 37.80
CA GLY A 362 -31.23 45.17 36.40
C GLY A 362 -30.28 44.56 35.35
N VAL A 363 -29.38 43.66 35.76
CA VAL A 363 -28.51 42.89 34.86
C VAL A 363 -29.19 41.58 34.47
N THR A 364 -29.34 41.33 33.17
CA THR A 364 -29.96 40.10 32.65
C THR A 364 -28.97 38.93 32.77
N THR A 365 -29.14 38.08 33.79
CA THR A 365 -28.39 36.83 33.92
C THR A 365 -28.96 35.77 32.97
N PHE A 366 -28.14 35.31 32.02
CA PHE A 366 -28.49 34.20 31.14
C PHE A 366 -27.94 32.89 31.71
N HIS A 367 -28.82 31.92 31.94
CA HIS A 367 -28.40 30.54 32.20
C HIS A 367 -28.02 29.89 30.87
N LEU A 368 -26.72 29.62 30.68
CA LEU A 368 -26.23 28.89 29.52
C LEU A 368 -26.77 27.46 29.58
N THR A 369 -27.44 27.05 28.51
CA THR A 369 -27.86 25.66 28.30
C THR A 369 -27.00 25.07 27.19
N TYR A 370 -26.49 23.86 27.39
CA TYR A 370 -25.76 23.16 26.36
C TYR A 370 -26.69 22.88 25.19
N LYS A 371 -26.34 23.40 24.00
CA LYS A 371 -26.96 23.05 22.72
C LYS A 371 -25.85 22.65 21.77
N ASP A 372 -25.92 21.44 21.23
CA ASP A 372 -25.00 21.01 20.18
C ASP A 372 -25.15 21.92 18.95
N PRO A 373 -24.10 22.63 18.53
CA PRO A 373 -24.17 23.54 17.37
C PRO A 373 -24.43 22.80 16.05
N ASN A 374 -24.21 21.48 16.02
CA ASN A 374 -24.43 20.62 14.86
C ASN A 374 -25.87 20.04 14.78
N ILE A 375 -26.69 20.21 15.82
CA ILE A 375 -28.09 19.80 15.79
C ILE A 375 -28.92 21.00 15.32
N ARG A 376 -29.01 21.18 14.00
CA ARG A 376 -29.99 22.09 13.39
C ARG A 376 -31.39 21.56 13.69
N THR A 377 -32.08 22.13 14.68
CA THR A 377 -33.50 21.84 14.91
C THR A 377 -34.28 22.12 13.62
N LYS A 378 -34.86 21.06 13.02
CA LYS A 378 -35.70 21.08 11.81
C LYS A 378 -37.04 21.84 11.96
N ALA A 379 -37.10 22.88 12.80
CA ALA A 379 -38.35 23.55 13.18
C ALA A 379 -38.65 24.85 12.41
N GLN A 380 -37.85 25.24 11.41
CA GLN A 380 -38.03 26.50 10.67
C GLN A 380 -38.21 26.33 9.14
N ALA A 381 -38.52 25.13 8.65
CA ALA A 381 -38.72 24.87 7.22
C ALA A 381 -40.19 24.78 6.76
N THR A 382 -41.15 25.23 7.58
CA THR A 382 -42.57 25.28 7.18
C THR A 382 -43.20 26.58 7.64
N GLY A 383 -43.15 27.61 6.80
CA GLY A 383 -43.92 28.84 7.06
C GLY A 383 -43.51 30.08 6.28
N SER A 384 -43.65 30.08 4.95
CA SER A 384 -44.05 31.29 4.17
C SER A 384 -44.27 30.87 2.71
N ARG A 385 -45.50 30.55 2.30
CA ARG A 385 -46.51 31.41 1.64
C ARG A 385 -46.24 31.70 0.17
N ASN A 386 -47.12 31.11 -0.66
CA ASN A 386 -47.51 31.51 -2.00
C ASN A 386 -47.80 33.01 -2.09
N ALA A 387 -47.37 33.66 -3.17
CA ALA A 387 -47.95 34.91 -3.68
C ALA A 387 -47.52 35.12 -5.16
N TYR A 388 -48.44 34.78 -6.07
CA TYR A 388 -48.69 35.33 -7.41
C TYR A 388 -47.52 35.47 -8.41
N ASP A 389 -47.53 34.64 -9.46
CA ASP A 389 -47.32 35.16 -10.82
C ASP A 389 -48.22 34.40 -11.80
N THR A 390 -48.82 35.17 -12.70
CA THR A 390 -49.94 34.83 -13.56
C THR A 390 -49.48 34.52 -14.98
N GLY A 391 -49.95 33.39 -15.52
CA GLY A 391 -50.50 33.34 -16.87
C GLY A 391 -49.63 32.77 -17.99
N ARG A 392 -50.30 31.91 -18.79
CA ARG A 392 -50.00 31.44 -20.16
C ARG A 392 -49.21 30.13 -20.20
N GLY A 393 -49.69 29.01 -20.73
CA GLY A 393 -50.88 28.67 -21.50
C GLY A 393 -50.60 27.28 -22.12
N ASP A 394 -51.67 26.51 -22.34
CA ASP A 394 -51.78 25.39 -23.28
C ASP A 394 -51.04 24.08 -22.87
N ASP A 395 -51.53 22.86 -23.02
CA ASP A 395 -52.80 22.23 -23.38
C ASP A 395 -52.62 20.72 -23.07
N ASP A 396 -53.66 19.93 -23.28
CA ASP A 396 -53.73 18.45 -23.37
C ASP A 396 -54.00 17.69 -22.05
N GLU A 397 -55.26 17.42 -21.70
CA GLU A 397 -56.20 16.41 -22.23
C GLU A 397 -55.99 14.96 -21.72
N MET A 398 -57.11 14.42 -21.21
CA MET A 398 -57.50 13.01 -21.11
C MET A 398 -56.86 12.15 -20.00
N GLN A 399 -57.55 11.23 -19.33
CA GLN A 399 -58.96 10.88 -19.12
C GLN A 399 -58.93 9.67 -18.15
N SER A 400 -60.03 9.46 -17.41
CA SER A 400 -60.45 8.17 -16.79
C SER A 400 -59.72 7.74 -15.51
N GLY A 401 -60.37 7.34 -14.42
CA GLY A 401 -61.78 7.00 -14.21
C GLY A 401 -61.89 5.80 -13.26
N GLY A 402 -62.81 5.87 -12.29
CA GLY A 402 -63.31 4.74 -11.48
C GLY A 402 -62.50 4.46 -10.22
N GLY A 403 -63.05 4.45 -9.01
CA GLY A 403 -64.41 4.06 -8.62
C GLY A 403 -64.31 2.81 -7.76
N ALA A 404 -64.61 2.96 -6.48
CA ALA A 404 -64.52 1.94 -5.43
C ALA A 404 -65.50 0.76 -5.61
N GLN A 405 -65.15 -0.41 -5.08
CA GLN A 405 -65.83 -1.09 -3.94
C GLN A 405 -65.51 -2.60 -3.87
N CYS A 406 -65.35 -3.08 -2.62
CA CYS A 406 -65.74 -4.33 -1.96
C CYS A 406 -65.92 -5.62 -2.81
N GLN A 407 -65.58 -6.86 -2.38
CA GLN A 407 -65.82 -7.51 -1.09
C GLN A 407 -65.19 -8.93 -1.10
N ALA A 408 -64.81 -9.43 0.09
CA ALA A 408 -64.73 -10.82 0.56
C ALA A 408 -64.21 -11.96 -0.35
N MET A 409 -63.07 -12.54 0.04
CA MET A 409 -62.97 -13.83 0.74
C MET A 409 -61.57 -14.00 1.34
#